data_AF-A0A1Q7V0P6-F1
#
_entry.id   AF-A0A1Q7V0P6-F1
#
_cell.length_a   1.000
_cell.length_b   1.000
_cell.length_c   1.000
_cell.angle_alpha   90.00
_cell.angle_beta   90.00
_cell.angle_gamma   90.00
#
_symmetry.space_group_name_H-M   'P 1'
#
loop_
_entity.id
_entity.type
_entity.pdbx_description
1 polymer ?
#
loop_
_entity_poly.entity_id
_entity_poly.type
_entity_poly.pdbx_seq_one_letter_code
_entity_poly.pdbx_strand_id
1 'polypeptide(L)'
;MKEHDATNLLRRWSGNFMGFLFPLETDKWLGALRIGLGLQVSVYALFLRSDWHYLFASTDRSLVSRKLGEAITSFDSPLIPKLGWLVALGGYAHIGEDAVLSIAWACLLCMGLLLLVGLFSRPAAIIAWFLHLCAAESGGLFAYGADNFMTTGLFYLMLSPLPDRYSFDHWLLKVELRNPQLLGFWRRVLQVHMCFVYFIGGLAKCLGNGWWDGSNLWRSLTRPPFNLISPDLLVRFKYALPVLGISICLIELGYPFFIWIRKTRLFWLVCILGMHAAIGLAMGMYLFALVMIVLNLAAFGIGMSKQRPFTAEVTLGRSTAQRTGISGRAALGAPSLRG
;
A
#
# COMPACT_ATOMS: atom_id res chain seq x y z
N MET A 1 -43.15 -1.34 21.79
CA MET A 1 -42.99 -0.59 20.52
C MET A 1 -41.59 0.04 20.35
N LYS A 2 -40.97 0.62 21.39
CA LYS A 2 -39.59 1.19 21.31
C LYS A 2 -38.47 0.15 21.08
N GLU A 3 -38.62 -1.07 21.57
CA GLU A 3 -37.57 -2.10 21.53
C GLU A 3 -37.41 -2.75 20.14
N HIS A 4 -38.51 -2.87 19.39
CA HIS A 4 -38.48 -3.34 18.00
C HIS A 4 -37.85 -2.33 17.04
N ASP A 5 -37.97 -1.04 17.32
CA ASP A 5 -37.38 0.02 16.49
C ASP A 5 -35.86 0.11 16.70
N ALA A 6 -35.39 0.00 17.95
CA ALA A 6 -33.97 -0.01 18.28
C ALA A 6 -33.24 -1.22 17.66
N THR A 7 -33.85 -2.40 17.71
CA THR A 7 -33.29 -3.63 17.12
C THR A 7 -33.24 -3.56 15.59
N ASN A 8 -34.24 -2.97 14.93
CA ASN A 8 -34.23 -2.74 13.49
C ASN A 8 -33.20 -1.69 13.05
N LEU A 9 -33.01 -0.63 13.84
CA LEU A 9 -31.96 0.37 13.60
C LEU A 9 -30.56 -0.23 13.72
N LEU A 10 -30.30 -1.03 14.76
CA LEU A 10 -29.02 -1.73 14.95
C LEU A 10 -28.74 -2.72 13.83
N ARG A 11 -29.75 -3.47 13.39
CA ARG A 11 -29.61 -4.45 12.30
C ARG A 11 -29.34 -3.76 10.96
N ARG A 12 -29.99 -2.63 10.69
CA ARG A 12 -29.76 -1.81 9.49
C ARG A 12 -28.39 -1.15 9.50
N TRP A 13 -27.96 -0.62 10.65
CA TRP A 13 -26.62 -0.06 10.82
C TRP A 13 -25.53 -1.13 10.64
N SER A 14 -25.71 -2.30 11.27
CA SER A 14 -24.82 -3.46 11.11
C SER A 14 -24.74 -3.94 9.65
N GLY A 15 -25.88 -4.03 8.95
CA GLY A 15 -25.92 -4.39 7.54
C GLY A 15 -25.19 -3.39 6.65
N ASN A 16 -25.37 -2.08 6.88
CA ASN A 16 -24.66 -1.02 6.16
C ASN A 16 -23.15 -1.04 6.47
N PHE A 17 -22.78 -1.27 7.71
CA PHE A 17 -21.38 -1.36 8.15
C PHE A 17 -20.68 -2.56 7.52
N MET A 18 -21.32 -3.73 7.50
CA MET A 18 -20.81 -4.91 6.81
C MET A 18 -20.72 -4.70 5.30
N GLY A 19 -21.72 -4.07 4.69
CA GLY A 19 -21.66 -3.71 3.27
C GLY A 19 -20.55 -2.69 2.95
N PHE A 20 -20.23 -1.80 3.89
CA PHE A 20 -19.10 -0.88 3.77
C PHE A 20 -17.76 -1.61 3.91
N LEU A 21 -17.61 -2.49 4.91
CA LEU A 21 -16.37 -3.21 5.17
C LEU A 21 -16.07 -4.31 4.16
N PHE A 22 -17.09 -5.01 3.64
CA PHE A 22 -16.93 -6.17 2.74
C PHE A 22 -17.53 -5.91 1.35
N PRO A 23 -17.06 -4.88 0.60
CA PRO A 23 -17.53 -4.66 -0.76
C PRO A 23 -17.04 -5.80 -1.66
N LEU A 24 -17.84 -6.14 -2.68
CA LEU A 24 -17.37 -7.03 -3.74
C LEU A 24 -16.36 -6.29 -4.61
N GLU A 25 -15.11 -6.75 -4.60
CA GLU A 25 -14.00 -6.08 -5.27
C GLU A 25 -13.22 -7.02 -6.18
N THR A 26 -12.55 -6.44 -7.17
CA THR A 26 -11.62 -7.16 -8.05
C THR A 26 -10.21 -7.09 -7.50
N ASP A 27 -9.43 -8.15 -7.63
CA ASP A 27 -8.00 -8.26 -7.28
C ASP A 27 -7.03 -7.34 -8.06
N LYS A 28 -7.51 -6.47 -8.95
CA LYS A 28 -6.65 -5.48 -9.64
C LYS A 28 -5.86 -4.62 -8.65
N TRP A 29 -6.50 -4.19 -7.56
CA TRP A 29 -5.86 -3.39 -6.51
C TRP A 29 -4.75 -4.17 -5.81
N LEU A 30 -4.96 -5.47 -5.63
CA LEU A 30 -4.01 -6.37 -4.98
C LEU A 30 -2.79 -6.59 -5.87
N GLY A 31 -2.99 -6.80 -7.18
CA GLY A 31 -1.87 -6.89 -8.13
C GLY A 31 -1.03 -5.61 -8.17
N ALA A 32 -1.66 -4.44 -8.16
CA ALA A 32 -0.92 -3.16 -8.09
C ALA A 32 -0.17 -2.98 -6.77
N LEU A 33 -0.77 -3.40 -5.64
CA LEU A 33 -0.10 -3.39 -4.35
C LEU A 33 1.10 -4.32 -4.35
N ARG A 34 0.94 -5.56 -4.84
CA ARG A 34 2.02 -6.56 -4.93
C ARG A 34 3.18 -6.04 -5.79
N ILE A 35 2.90 -5.61 -7.02
CA ILE A 35 3.93 -5.13 -7.94
C ILE A 35 4.61 -3.87 -7.38
N GLY A 36 3.83 -2.93 -6.86
CA GLY A 36 4.37 -1.71 -6.28
C GLY A 36 5.24 -1.96 -5.04
N LEU A 37 4.81 -2.83 -4.12
CA LEU A 37 5.60 -3.19 -2.95
C LEU A 37 6.81 -4.07 -3.29
N GLY A 38 6.68 -4.96 -4.29
CA GLY A 38 7.82 -5.69 -4.82
C GLY A 38 8.89 -4.73 -5.37
N LEU A 39 8.47 -3.73 -6.16
CA LEU A 39 9.37 -2.67 -6.63
C LEU A 39 10.00 -1.91 -5.47
N GLN A 40 9.19 -1.50 -4.49
CA GLN A 40 9.66 -0.80 -3.29
C GLN A 40 10.72 -1.61 -2.55
N VAL A 41 10.49 -2.91 -2.30
CA VAL A 41 11.44 -3.81 -1.62
C VAL A 41 12.73 -3.94 -2.43
N SER A 42 12.64 -4.15 -3.74
CA SER A 42 13.82 -4.28 -4.59
C SER A 42 14.64 -2.98 -4.62
N VAL A 43 13.98 -1.82 -4.78
CA VAL A 43 14.65 -0.52 -4.76
C VAL A 43 15.28 -0.25 -3.39
N TYR A 44 14.57 -0.53 -2.30
CA TYR A 44 15.09 -0.42 -0.93
C TYR A 44 16.37 -1.26 -0.76
N ALA A 45 16.33 -2.55 -1.11
CA ALA A 45 17.48 -3.42 -0.99
C ALA A 45 18.67 -2.95 -1.85
N LEU A 46 18.41 -2.46 -3.07
CA LEU A 46 19.46 -1.92 -3.94
C LEU A 46 20.07 -0.62 -3.39
N PHE A 47 19.25 0.27 -2.83
CA PHE A 47 19.71 1.52 -2.23
C PHE A 47 20.60 1.27 -1.01
N LEU A 48 20.24 0.31 -0.17
CA LEU A 48 21.04 -0.03 1.01
C LEU A 48 22.25 -0.92 0.67
N ARG A 49 22.45 -1.39 -0.56
CA ARG A 49 23.50 -2.36 -0.89
C ARG A 49 24.90 -1.93 -0.44
N SER A 50 25.27 -0.66 -0.68
CA SER A 50 26.59 -0.12 -0.30
C SER A 50 26.75 -0.01 1.21
N ASP A 51 25.68 0.35 1.89
CA ASP A 51 25.71 0.75 3.30
C ASP A 51 25.18 -0.34 4.24
N TRP A 52 24.68 -1.47 3.73
CA TRP A 52 24.04 -2.52 4.53
C TRP A 52 24.94 -3.03 5.65
N HIS A 53 26.17 -3.39 5.33
CA HIS A 53 27.14 -3.83 6.34
C HIS A 53 27.57 -2.69 7.25
N TYR A 54 27.68 -1.47 6.71
CA TYR A 54 28.04 -0.29 7.49
C TYR A 54 26.96 0.04 8.53
N LEU A 55 25.68 -0.13 8.20
CA LEU A 55 24.55 0.15 9.08
C LEU A 55 24.32 -0.97 10.11
N PHE A 56 24.53 -2.23 9.72
CA PHE A 56 24.08 -3.38 10.53
C PHE A 56 25.19 -4.22 11.18
N ALA A 57 26.47 -3.98 10.88
CA ALA A 57 27.57 -4.69 11.55
C ALA A 57 27.76 -4.22 13.01
N SER A 58 28.19 -5.14 13.87
CA SER A 58 28.14 -4.93 15.32
C SER A 58 29.17 -3.96 15.90
N THR A 59 30.42 -3.88 15.43
CA THR A 59 31.44 -3.17 16.26
C THR A 59 32.60 -2.46 15.54
N ASP A 60 33.08 -2.90 14.36
CA ASP A 60 34.39 -2.37 13.88
C ASP A 60 34.35 -1.41 12.68
N ARG A 61 33.19 -1.19 12.05
CA ARG A 61 33.08 -0.35 10.84
C ARG A 61 31.98 0.70 10.86
N SER A 62 31.12 0.71 11.88
CA SER A 62 29.91 1.55 11.91
C SER A 62 30.01 2.67 12.95
N LEU A 63 29.66 3.90 12.57
CA LEU A 63 29.55 5.03 13.51
C LEU A 63 28.34 4.89 14.46
N VAL A 64 27.32 4.10 14.08
CA VAL A 64 26.11 3.83 14.87
C VAL A 64 25.84 2.33 14.79
N SER A 65 26.32 1.58 15.77
CA SER A 65 26.19 0.12 15.79
C SER A 65 24.73 -0.33 15.83
N ARG A 66 24.40 -1.39 15.09
CA ARG A 66 23.16 -2.17 15.21
C ARG A 66 22.79 -2.47 16.66
N LYS A 67 23.78 -2.74 17.52
CA LYS A 67 23.56 -3.03 18.95
C LYS A 67 22.88 -1.87 19.67
N LEU A 68 23.19 -0.63 19.30
CA LEU A 68 22.55 0.55 19.88
C LEU A 68 21.10 0.66 19.44
N GLY A 69 20.81 0.50 18.15
CA GLY A 69 19.43 0.48 17.63
C GLY A 69 18.59 -0.62 18.28
N GLU A 70 19.12 -1.84 18.30
CA GLU A 70 18.46 -2.99 18.92
C GLU A 70 18.28 -2.85 20.43
N ALA A 71 19.22 -2.20 21.13
CA ALA A 71 19.10 -1.89 22.55
C ALA A 71 17.96 -0.91 22.80
N ILE A 72 17.86 0.17 22.01
CA ILE A 72 16.74 1.13 22.08
C ILE A 72 15.40 0.40 21.91
N THR A 73 15.26 -0.38 20.83
CA THR A 73 14.05 -1.17 20.58
C THR A 73 13.78 -2.23 21.66
N SER A 74 14.82 -2.74 22.33
CA SER A 74 14.64 -3.72 23.42
C SER A 74 14.03 -3.13 24.68
N PHE A 75 14.17 -1.81 24.91
CA PHE A 75 13.51 -1.13 26.01
C PHE A 75 12.00 -1.09 25.82
N ASP A 76 11.52 -1.01 24.57
CA ASP A 76 10.08 -1.05 24.28
C ASP A 76 9.52 -2.47 24.43
N SER A 77 10.14 -3.44 23.76
CA SER A 77 9.80 -4.85 23.94
C SER A 77 10.92 -5.79 23.47
N PRO A 78 11.22 -6.84 24.25
CA PRO A 78 12.19 -7.85 23.83
C PRO A 78 11.69 -8.73 22.68
N LEU A 79 10.39 -8.72 22.36
CA LEU A 79 9.77 -9.60 21.36
C LEU A 79 9.75 -9.02 19.94
N ILE A 80 10.27 -7.80 19.76
CA ILE A 80 10.33 -7.18 18.43
C ILE A 80 11.41 -7.88 17.60
N PRO A 81 11.08 -8.41 16.40
CA PRO A 81 12.04 -9.07 15.52
C PRO A 81 13.18 -8.13 15.13
N LYS A 82 14.41 -8.64 15.22
CA LYS A 82 15.65 -7.89 14.98
C LYS A 82 16.61 -8.69 14.12
N LEU A 83 17.46 -8.02 13.34
CA LEU A 83 18.56 -8.66 12.63
C LEU A 83 19.49 -9.43 13.58
N GLY A 84 19.64 -8.98 14.82
CA GLY A 84 20.40 -9.69 15.85
C GLY A 84 19.91 -11.11 16.15
N TRP A 85 18.61 -11.38 15.98
CA TRP A 85 18.08 -12.74 16.12
C TRP A 85 18.58 -13.65 14.99
N LEU A 86 18.67 -13.12 13.76
CA LEU A 86 19.22 -13.85 12.63
C LEU A 86 20.72 -14.07 12.79
N VAL A 87 21.45 -13.08 13.29
CA VAL A 87 22.89 -13.21 13.58
C VAL A 87 23.13 -14.26 14.67
N ALA A 88 22.34 -14.25 15.76
CA ALA A 88 22.42 -15.26 16.81
C ALA A 88 22.10 -16.67 16.27
N LEU A 89 21.06 -16.79 15.44
CA LEU A 89 20.70 -18.05 14.79
C LEU A 89 21.81 -18.58 13.88
N GLY A 90 22.42 -17.70 13.08
CA GLY A 90 23.57 -18.03 12.25
C GLY A 90 24.79 -18.44 13.07
N GLY A 91 24.99 -17.84 14.24
CA GLY A 91 26.05 -18.21 15.18
C GLY A 91 25.96 -19.65 15.65
N TYR A 92 24.75 -20.17 15.93
CA TYR A 92 24.55 -21.60 16.24
C TYR A 92 24.91 -22.53 15.07
N ALA A 93 24.84 -22.03 13.84
CA ALA A 93 25.24 -22.74 12.62
C ALA A 93 26.69 -22.43 12.17
N HIS A 94 27.49 -21.76 13.00
CA HIS A 94 28.86 -21.31 12.70
C HIS A 94 28.98 -20.39 11.47
N ILE A 95 27.93 -19.62 11.17
CA ILE A 95 27.92 -18.61 10.09
C ILE A 95 28.36 -17.26 10.69
N GLY A 96 29.35 -16.61 10.07
CA GLY A 96 29.81 -15.29 10.48
C GLY A 96 28.75 -14.20 10.30
N GLU A 97 28.80 -13.15 11.14
CA GLU A 97 27.83 -12.03 11.12
C GLU A 97 27.70 -11.41 9.72
N ASP A 98 28.81 -11.13 9.04
CA ASP A 98 28.81 -10.57 7.68
C ASP A 98 28.09 -11.48 6.68
N ALA A 99 28.27 -12.80 6.78
CA ALA A 99 27.59 -13.74 5.91
C ALA A 99 26.07 -13.74 6.18
N VAL A 100 25.65 -13.70 7.44
CA VAL A 100 24.23 -13.59 7.80
C VAL A 100 23.61 -12.30 7.25
N LEU A 101 24.29 -11.16 7.41
CA LEU A 101 23.82 -9.88 6.89
C LEU A 101 23.73 -9.89 5.37
N SER A 102 24.72 -10.45 4.67
CA SER A 102 24.70 -10.61 3.21
C SER A 102 23.54 -11.48 2.73
N ILE A 103 23.31 -12.60 3.43
CA ILE A 103 22.21 -13.53 3.14
C ILE A 103 20.86 -12.85 3.37
N ALA A 104 20.70 -12.10 4.47
CA ALA A 104 19.47 -11.37 4.77
C ALA A 104 19.16 -10.32 3.69
N TRP A 105 20.18 -9.55 3.27
CA TRP A 105 20.05 -8.59 2.17
C TRP A 105 19.67 -9.26 0.84
N ALA A 106 20.39 -10.32 0.46
CA ALA A 106 20.14 -11.05 -0.78
C ALA A 106 18.75 -11.70 -0.79
N CYS A 107 18.33 -12.23 0.36
CA CYS A 107 16.99 -12.77 0.54
C CYS A 107 15.92 -11.68 0.40
N LEU A 108 16.11 -10.51 1.02
CA LEU A 108 15.18 -9.39 0.89
C LEU A 108 15.03 -8.94 -0.57
N LEU A 109 16.14 -8.77 -1.29
CA LEU A 109 16.12 -8.43 -2.72
C LEU A 109 15.40 -9.51 -3.54
N CYS A 110 15.72 -10.79 -3.29
CA CYS A 110 15.09 -11.93 -3.96
C CYS A 110 13.57 -11.94 -3.74
N MET A 111 13.10 -11.77 -2.49
CA MET A 111 11.67 -11.72 -2.19
C MET A 111 10.98 -10.52 -2.86
N GLY A 112 11.63 -9.35 -2.94
CA GLY A 112 11.12 -8.22 -3.71
C GLY A 112 10.93 -8.53 -5.20
N LEU A 113 11.91 -9.20 -5.82
CA LEU A 113 11.83 -9.65 -7.21
C LEU A 113 10.76 -10.73 -7.43
N LEU A 114 10.65 -11.69 -6.51
CA LEU A 114 9.59 -12.71 -6.54
C LEU A 114 8.20 -12.08 -6.39
N LEU A 115 8.06 -11.06 -5.54
CA LEU A 115 6.83 -10.27 -5.44
C LEU A 115 6.55 -9.48 -6.72
N LEU A 116 7.55 -8.95 -7.43
CA LEU A 116 7.35 -8.28 -8.71
C LEU A 116 6.79 -9.23 -9.78
N VAL A 117 7.41 -10.41 -9.91
CA VAL A 117 6.99 -11.43 -10.89
C VAL A 117 5.68 -12.12 -10.46
N GLY A 118 5.45 -12.22 -9.15
CA GLY A 118 4.30 -12.91 -8.58
C GLY A 118 4.51 -14.42 -8.50
N LEU A 119 5.72 -14.81 -8.11
CA LEU A 119 6.14 -16.18 -7.81
C LEU A 119 6.18 -16.38 -6.30
N PHE A 120 5.62 -17.49 -5.80
CA PHE A 120 5.51 -17.80 -4.38
C PHE A 120 5.01 -16.59 -3.55
N SER A 121 3.98 -15.93 -4.05
CA SER A 121 3.58 -14.57 -3.61
C SER A 121 3.32 -14.47 -2.11
N ARG A 122 2.73 -15.51 -1.49
CA ARG A 122 2.47 -15.57 -0.04
C ARG A 122 3.76 -15.73 0.79
N PRO A 123 4.56 -16.80 0.59
CA PRO A 123 5.87 -16.91 1.25
C PRO A 123 6.75 -15.68 1.04
N ALA A 124 6.79 -15.15 -0.19
CA ALA A 124 7.59 -13.97 -0.51
C ALA A 124 7.14 -12.73 0.27
N ALA A 125 5.83 -12.50 0.40
CA ALA A 125 5.30 -11.40 1.22
C ALA A 125 5.63 -11.56 2.70
N ILE A 126 5.51 -12.77 3.25
CA ILE A 126 5.81 -13.06 4.67
C ILE A 126 7.31 -12.82 4.95
N ILE A 127 8.19 -13.39 4.12
CA ILE A 127 9.62 -13.29 4.31
C ILE A 127 10.09 -11.85 4.07
N ALA A 128 9.59 -11.16 3.04
CA ALA A 128 9.90 -9.75 2.80
C ALA A 128 9.46 -8.87 3.98
N TRP A 129 8.24 -9.08 4.50
CA TRP A 129 7.74 -8.36 5.67
C TRP A 129 8.64 -8.59 6.90
N PHE A 130 8.97 -9.85 7.19
CA PHE A 130 9.77 -10.20 8.35
C PHE A 130 11.20 -9.65 8.26
N LEU A 131 11.88 -9.83 7.13
CA LEU A 131 13.24 -9.32 6.94
C LEU A 131 13.29 -7.79 6.95
N HIS A 132 12.31 -7.13 6.33
CA HIS A 132 12.21 -5.67 6.36
C HIS A 132 11.94 -5.16 7.77
N LEU A 133 11.03 -5.80 8.53
CA LEU A 133 10.78 -5.44 9.93
C LEU A 133 12.05 -5.57 10.78
N CYS A 134 12.77 -6.68 10.67
CA CYS A 134 14.05 -6.87 11.33
C CYS A 134 15.05 -5.77 10.98
N ALA A 135 15.13 -5.37 9.70
CA ALA A 135 16.05 -4.32 9.25
C ALA A 135 15.65 -2.93 9.75
N ALA A 136 14.36 -2.58 9.67
CA ALA A 136 13.83 -1.30 10.14
C ALA A 136 14.05 -1.13 11.65
N GLU A 137 13.71 -2.15 12.44
CA GLU A 137 13.83 -2.12 13.90
C GLU A 137 15.28 -2.16 14.36
N SER A 138 16.14 -2.93 13.68
CA SER A 138 17.60 -2.91 13.94
C SER A 138 18.26 -1.61 13.49
N GLY A 139 17.67 -0.90 12.52
CA GLY A 139 18.17 0.36 11.99
C GLY A 139 17.96 1.54 12.94
N GLY A 140 17.01 1.41 13.88
CA GLY A 140 16.76 2.35 14.97
C GLY A 140 16.71 3.81 14.50
N LEU A 141 17.78 4.56 14.76
CA LEU A 141 17.91 5.99 14.45
C LEU A 141 17.82 6.34 12.96
N PHE A 142 18.06 5.39 12.06
CA PHE A 142 17.97 5.59 10.61
C PHE A 142 16.59 5.26 10.06
N ALA A 143 15.76 4.54 10.81
CA ALA A 143 14.40 4.23 10.39
C ALA A 143 13.55 5.50 10.36
N TYR A 144 12.77 5.66 9.30
CA TYR A 144 11.91 6.82 9.13
C TYR A 144 10.57 6.43 8.51
N GLY A 145 9.78 7.42 8.08
CA GLY A 145 8.43 7.20 7.56
C GLY A 145 8.35 6.15 6.45
N ALA A 146 9.37 6.02 5.59
CA ALA A 146 9.35 5.03 4.51
C ALA A 146 9.31 3.60 5.05
N ASP A 147 10.13 3.28 6.06
CA ASP A 147 10.20 1.95 6.66
C ASP A 147 8.85 1.59 7.31
N ASN A 148 8.25 2.53 8.04
CA ASN A 148 6.94 2.31 8.69
C ASN A 148 5.83 2.00 7.68
N PHE A 149 5.74 2.78 6.59
CA PHE A 149 4.72 2.54 5.55
C PHE A 149 5.00 1.30 4.73
N MET A 150 6.27 0.97 4.51
CA MET A 150 6.67 -0.23 3.80
C MET A 150 6.35 -1.49 4.61
N THR A 151 6.70 -1.53 5.90
CA THR A 151 6.31 -2.61 6.83
C THR A 151 4.80 -2.76 6.90
N THR A 152 4.06 -1.65 7.01
CA THR A 152 2.59 -1.66 7.04
C THR A 152 1.99 -2.19 5.73
N GLY A 153 2.52 -1.75 4.58
CA GLY A 153 2.09 -2.22 3.27
C GLY A 153 2.33 -3.71 3.08
N LEU A 154 3.53 -4.18 3.44
CA LEU A 154 3.90 -5.60 3.38
C LEU A 154 3.06 -6.46 4.33
N PHE A 155 2.71 -5.93 5.51
CA PHE A 155 1.79 -6.59 6.44
C PHE A 155 0.41 -6.80 5.82
N TYR A 156 -0.15 -5.76 5.18
CA TYR A 156 -1.42 -5.91 4.47
C TYR A 156 -1.32 -6.87 3.29
N LEU A 157 -0.21 -6.87 2.55
CA LEU A 157 0.00 -7.79 1.44
C LEU A 157 0.07 -9.24 1.93
N MET A 158 0.79 -9.51 3.03
CA MET A 158 0.89 -10.82 3.65
C MET A 158 -0.49 -11.41 4.03
N LEU A 159 -1.39 -10.58 4.58
CA LEU A 159 -2.71 -11.02 5.05
C LEU A 159 -3.76 -11.07 3.93
N SER A 160 -3.51 -10.34 2.84
CA SER A 160 -4.42 -10.32 1.70
C SER A 160 -4.51 -11.70 1.00
N PRO A 161 -5.67 -12.03 0.40
CA PRO A 161 -5.84 -13.29 -0.30
C PRO A 161 -5.06 -13.28 -1.64
N LEU A 162 -3.77 -13.63 -1.57
CA LEU A 162 -2.91 -13.96 -2.72
C LEU A 162 -3.12 -15.43 -3.16
N PRO A 163 -2.83 -15.82 -4.41
CA PRO A 163 -2.28 -15.02 -5.52
C PRO A 163 -3.31 -14.13 -6.26
N ASP A 164 -2.87 -13.00 -6.81
CA ASP A 164 -3.67 -12.15 -7.72
C ASP A 164 -3.56 -12.59 -9.19
N ARG A 165 -4.47 -12.13 -10.06
CA ARG A 165 -4.52 -12.48 -11.49
C ARG A 165 -3.25 -12.16 -12.28
N TYR A 166 -2.47 -11.18 -11.84
CA TYR A 166 -1.24 -10.76 -12.52
C TYR A 166 -0.02 -11.51 -11.98
N SER A 167 -0.21 -12.42 -11.02
CA SER A 167 0.88 -13.24 -10.51
C SER A 167 1.12 -14.45 -11.42
N PHE A 168 2.38 -14.81 -11.57
CA PHE A 168 2.75 -16.02 -12.30
C PHE A 168 2.21 -17.29 -11.61
N ASP A 169 2.11 -17.29 -10.27
CA ASP A 169 1.48 -18.37 -9.51
C ASP A 169 0.05 -18.66 -9.97
N HIS A 170 -0.75 -17.62 -10.22
CA HIS A 170 -2.12 -17.76 -10.69
C HIS A 170 -2.17 -18.32 -12.11
N TRP A 171 -1.27 -17.87 -12.99
CA TRP A 171 -1.16 -18.38 -14.36
C TRP A 171 -0.76 -19.86 -14.37
N LEU A 172 0.18 -20.27 -13.53
CA LEU A 172 0.71 -21.63 -13.47
C LEU A 172 -0.27 -22.61 -12.80
N LEU A 173 -0.89 -22.22 -11.68
CA LEU A 173 -1.74 -23.10 -10.86
C LEU A 173 -3.24 -22.96 -11.17
N LYS A 174 -3.65 -22.02 -12.04
CA LYS A 174 -5.05 -21.71 -12.40
C LYS A 174 -5.99 -21.57 -11.18
N VAL A 175 -5.47 -21.04 -10.08
CA VAL A 175 -6.20 -20.97 -8.80
C VAL A 175 -7.29 -19.90 -8.89
N GLU A 176 -8.56 -20.30 -8.83
CA GLU A 176 -9.66 -19.34 -8.81
C GLU A 176 -9.59 -18.42 -7.56
N LEU A 177 -9.97 -17.15 -7.75
CA LEU A 177 -10.00 -16.16 -6.68
C LEU A 177 -10.86 -16.64 -5.51
N ARG A 178 -10.22 -16.90 -4.38
CA ARG A 178 -10.91 -17.20 -3.12
C ARG A 178 -11.41 -15.89 -2.49
N ASN A 179 -12.74 -15.74 -2.44
CA ASN A 179 -13.49 -14.75 -1.66
C ASN A 179 -13.32 -13.26 -2.04
N PRO A 180 -14.14 -12.76 -3.00
CA PRO A 180 -14.19 -11.34 -3.38
C PRO A 180 -14.50 -10.37 -2.22
N GLN A 181 -15.21 -10.81 -1.19
CA GLN A 181 -15.53 -10.00 0.00
C GLN A 181 -14.30 -9.74 0.87
N LEU A 182 -13.39 -10.72 1.01
CA LEU A 182 -12.17 -10.58 1.79
C LEU A 182 -11.17 -9.64 1.09
N LEU A 183 -11.14 -9.67 -0.25
CA LEU A 183 -10.42 -8.69 -1.06
C LEU A 183 -10.95 -7.27 -0.79
N GLY A 184 -12.27 -7.10 -0.77
CA GLY A 184 -12.88 -5.82 -0.42
C GLY A 184 -12.51 -5.34 0.97
N PHE A 185 -12.51 -6.23 1.95
CA PHE A 185 -12.14 -5.93 3.33
C PHE A 185 -10.71 -5.40 3.45
N TRP A 186 -9.71 -6.11 2.93
CA TRP A 186 -8.32 -5.66 3.02
C TRP A 186 -8.09 -4.35 2.27
N ARG A 187 -8.76 -4.17 1.12
CA ARG A 187 -8.75 -2.87 0.42
C ARG A 187 -9.35 -1.76 1.27
N ARG A 188 -10.46 -2.01 1.96
CA ARG A 188 -11.12 -1.05 2.84
C ARG A 188 -10.25 -0.67 4.03
N VAL A 189 -9.60 -1.65 4.66
CA VAL A 189 -8.65 -1.42 5.74
C VAL A 189 -7.53 -0.51 5.26
N LEU A 190 -6.94 -0.78 4.09
CA LEU A 190 -5.92 0.08 3.50
C LEU A 190 -6.45 1.49 3.21
N GLN A 191 -7.64 1.63 2.61
CA GLN A 191 -8.28 2.93 2.33
C GLN A 191 -8.46 3.76 3.61
N VAL A 192 -9.00 3.15 4.66
CA VAL A 192 -9.22 3.80 5.95
C VAL A 192 -7.89 4.15 6.61
N HIS A 193 -6.91 3.23 6.60
CA HIS A 193 -5.57 3.50 7.12
C HIS A 193 -4.95 4.74 6.46
N MET A 194 -4.99 4.83 5.13
CA MET A 194 -4.47 6.00 4.41
C MET A 194 -5.23 7.27 4.78
N CYS A 195 -6.55 7.20 4.95
CA CYS A 195 -7.35 8.34 5.43
C CYS A 195 -6.88 8.83 6.81
N PHE A 196 -6.63 7.92 7.75
CA PHE A 196 -6.12 8.26 9.08
C PHE A 196 -4.73 8.90 9.02
N VAL A 197 -3.81 8.30 8.26
CA VAL A 197 -2.44 8.80 8.11
C VAL A 197 -2.42 10.24 7.62
N TYR A 198 -3.18 10.53 6.56
CA TYR A 198 -3.25 11.89 6.03
C TYR A 198 -3.99 12.84 6.96
N PHE A 199 -5.09 12.41 7.56
CA PHE A 199 -5.86 13.28 8.44
C PHE A 199 -5.05 13.71 9.66
N ILE A 200 -4.41 12.76 10.34
CA ILE A 200 -3.59 13.05 11.52
C ILE A 200 -2.33 13.82 11.13
N GLY A 201 -1.69 13.45 10.01
CA GLY A 201 -0.54 14.18 9.48
C GLY A 201 -0.86 15.63 9.13
N GLY A 202 -1.99 15.87 8.47
CA GLY A 202 -2.46 17.20 8.08
C GLY A 202 -2.91 18.03 9.28
N LEU A 203 -3.59 17.41 10.24
CA LEU A 203 -3.99 18.07 11.48
C LEU A 203 -2.77 18.52 12.29
N ALA A 204 -1.77 17.65 12.43
CA ALA A 204 -0.52 17.99 13.11
C ALA A 204 0.21 19.16 12.41
N LYS A 205 0.18 19.22 11.07
CA LYS A 205 0.76 20.35 10.32
C LYS A 205 -0.04 21.64 10.52
N CYS A 206 -1.38 21.58 10.54
CA CYS A 206 -2.23 22.75 10.76
C CYS A 206 -2.08 23.34 12.15
N LEU A 207 -1.92 22.49 13.17
CA LEU A 207 -1.69 22.90 14.55
C LEU A 207 -0.22 23.31 14.81
N GLY A 208 0.70 22.84 13.96
CA GLY A 208 2.11 23.15 14.05
C GLY A 208 2.44 24.57 13.61
N ASN A 209 3.18 25.30 14.44
CA ASN A 209 3.73 26.60 14.07
C ASN A 209 4.62 26.47 12.84
N GLY A 210 4.47 27.39 11.89
CA GLY A 210 5.38 27.49 10.74
C GLY A 210 4.89 26.88 9.42
N TRP A 211 3.73 26.22 9.40
CA TRP A 211 3.12 25.72 8.15
C TRP A 211 2.32 26.79 7.41
N TRP A 212 1.68 27.68 8.17
CA TRP A 212 0.88 28.80 7.64
C TRP A 212 1.72 29.90 7.01
N ASP A 213 2.94 30.13 7.52
CA ASP A 213 3.87 31.15 7.03
C ASP A 213 4.97 30.58 6.09
N GLY A 214 4.91 29.26 5.79
CA GLY A 214 5.89 28.57 4.95
C GLY A 214 7.26 28.34 5.58
N SER A 215 7.48 28.74 6.83
CA SER A 215 8.79 28.62 7.48
C SER A 215 9.21 27.17 7.71
N ASN A 216 8.29 26.25 7.95
CA ASN A 216 8.59 24.82 8.04
C ASN A 216 8.99 24.23 6.69
N LEU A 217 8.33 24.64 5.61
CA LEU A 217 8.70 24.21 4.27
C LEU A 217 10.10 24.72 3.92
N TRP A 218 10.40 25.97 4.24
CA TRP A 218 11.76 26.52 4.13
C TRP A 218 12.76 25.68 4.93
N ARG A 219 12.53 25.48 6.23
CA ARG A 219 13.42 24.70 7.10
C ARG A 219 13.65 23.27 6.58
N SER A 220 12.60 22.61 6.09
CA SER A 220 12.69 21.26 5.51
C SER A 220 13.54 21.23 4.24
N LEU A 221 13.45 22.25 3.39
CA LEU A 221 14.19 22.31 2.11
C LEU A 221 15.61 22.84 2.25
N THR A 222 15.96 23.55 3.33
CA THR A 222 17.33 24.07 3.53
C THR A 222 18.20 23.18 4.41
N ARG A 223 17.61 22.20 5.11
CA ARG A 223 18.35 21.36 6.08
C ARG A 223 19.00 20.15 5.37
N PRO A 224 20.32 19.99 5.45
CA PRO A 224 20.97 18.76 4.99
C PRO A 224 20.45 17.52 5.74
N PRO A 225 20.28 16.36 5.08
CA PRO A 225 20.62 16.06 3.68
C PRO A 225 19.51 16.38 2.65
N PHE A 226 18.43 17.06 3.05
CA PHE A 226 17.24 17.26 2.22
C PHE A 226 17.31 18.49 1.28
N ASN A 227 18.45 19.16 1.20
CA ASN A 227 18.64 20.43 0.49
C ASN A 227 19.05 20.25 -0.98
N LEU A 228 18.25 19.51 -1.76
CA LEU A 228 18.54 19.30 -3.19
C LEU A 228 18.25 20.53 -4.04
N ILE A 229 17.31 21.37 -3.61
CA ILE A 229 16.99 22.62 -4.28
C ILE A 229 17.95 23.71 -3.79
N SER A 230 18.52 24.49 -4.71
CA SER A 230 19.42 25.58 -4.35
C SER A 230 18.70 26.62 -3.48
N PRO A 231 19.33 27.11 -2.40
CA PRO A 231 18.75 28.15 -1.56
C PRO A 231 18.37 29.41 -2.35
N ASP A 232 19.13 29.77 -3.39
CA ASP A 232 18.85 30.92 -4.26
C ASP A 232 17.49 30.80 -4.96
N LEU A 233 17.13 29.59 -5.41
CA LEU A 233 15.82 29.33 -6.01
C LEU A 233 14.71 29.48 -4.97
N LEU A 234 14.93 28.96 -3.76
CA LEU A 234 13.97 29.07 -2.66
C LEU A 234 13.75 30.53 -2.26
N VAL A 235 14.80 31.36 -2.21
CA VAL A 235 14.68 32.80 -1.92
C VAL A 235 13.86 33.50 -3.00
N ARG A 236 14.11 33.16 -4.28
CA ARG A 236 13.37 33.75 -5.41
C ARG A 236 11.87 33.43 -5.35
N PHE A 237 11.53 32.24 -4.88
CA PHE A 237 10.15 31.77 -4.74
C PHE A 237 9.61 31.83 -3.29
N LYS A 238 10.17 32.69 -2.42
CA LYS A 238 9.79 32.76 -0.99
C LYS A 238 8.29 32.92 -0.74
N TYR A 239 7.58 33.65 -1.61
CA TYR A 239 6.13 33.87 -1.50
C TYR A 239 5.30 32.64 -1.88
N ALA A 240 5.88 31.67 -2.58
CA ALA A 240 5.22 30.40 -2.90
C ALA A 240 5.21 29.44 -1.70
N LEU A 241 6.17 29.55 -0.77
CA LEU A 241 6.31 28.61 0.35
C LEU A 241 5.11 28.59 1.30
N PRO A 242 4.52 29.74 1.72
CA PRO A 242 3.29 29.73 2.50
C PRO A 242 2.13 29.10 1.73
N VAL A 243 1.98 29.42 0.44
CA VAL A 243 0.90 28.89 -0.41
C VAL A 243 0.99 27.37 -0.54
N LEU A 244 2.21 26.85 -0.74
CA LEU A 244 2.48 25.42 -0.80
C LEU A 244 2.24 24.74 0.55
N GLY A 245 2.69 25.35 1.66
CA GLY A 245 2.45 24.83 3.02
C GLY A 245 0.96 24.70 3.33
N ILE A 246 0.18 25.75 3.04
CA ILE A 246 -1.28 25.75 3.22
C ILE A 246 -1.94 24.72 2.28
N SER A 247 -1.47 24.62 1.03
CA SER A 247 -2.00 23.65 0.06
C SER A 247 -1.76 22.20 0.52
N ILE A 248 -0.57 21.87 1.05
CA ILE A 248 -0.29 20.55 1.65
C ILE A 248 -1.26 20.27 2.79
N CYS A 249 -1.45 21.23 3.69
CA CYS A 249 -2.38 21.10 4.82
C CYS A 249 -3.82 20.83 4.36
N LEU A 250 -4.31 21.58 3.36
CA LEU A 250 -5.64 21.41 2.79
C LEU A 250 -5.79 20.06 2.07
N ILE A 251 -4.76 19.64 1.33
CA ILE A 251 -4.74 18.36 0.62
C ILE A 251 -4.81 17.20 1.62
N GLU A 252 -4.02 17.23 2.70
CA GLU A 252 -4.00 16.17 3.70
C GLU A 252 -5.27 16.11 4.55
N LEU A 253 -5.79 17.26 5.01
CA LEU A 253 -7.03 17.31 5.79
C LEU A 253 -8.28 16.99 4.97
N GLY A 254 -8.32 17.41 3.71
CA GLY A 254 -9.44 17.15 2.82
C GLY A 254 -9.47 15.72 2.26
N TYR A 255 -8.30 15.05 2.21
CA TYR A 255 -8.17 13.69 1.70
C TYR A 255 -9.22 12.71 2.23
N PRO A 256 -9.40 12.50 3.56
CA PRO A 256 -10.34 11.52 4.11
C PRO A 256 -11.80 11.77 3.73
N PHE A 257 -12.17 12.99 3.31
CA PHE A 257 -13.55 13.32 2.95
C PHE A 257 -13.76 13.27 1.44
N PHE A 258 -12.89 13.93 0.68
CA PHE A 258 -13.10 14.13 -0.75
C PHE A 258 -12.62 12.96 -1.63
N ILE A 259 -11.76 12.07 -1.12
CA ILE A 259 -11.31 10.91 -1.89
C ILE A 259 -12.43 9.88 -2.14
N TRP A 260 -13.41 9.82 -1.23
CA TRP A 260 -14.55 8.90 -1.34
C TRP A 260 -15.53 9.31 -2.44
N ILE A 261 -15.69 10.63 -2.64
CA ILE A 261 -16.60 11.21 -3.62
C ILE A 261 -16.06 10.97 -5.04
N ARG A 262 -16.84 10.28 -5.88
CA ARG A 262 -16.39 9.85 -7.23
C ARG A 262 -15.93 10.99 -8.13
N LYS A 263 -16.55 12.18 -8.03
CA LYS A 263 -16.24 13.34 -8.88
C LYS A 263 -14.89 13.97 -8.52
N THR A 264 -14.57 14.04 -7.23
CA THR A 264 -13.35 14.69 -6.74
C THR A 264 -12.20 13.71 -6.59
N ARG A 265 -12.46 12.40 -6.46
CA ARG A 265 -11.44 11.37 -6.24
C ARG A 265 -10.19 11.50 -7.11
N LEU A 266 -10.35 11.64 -8.43
CA LEU A 266 -9.21 11.72 -9.35
C LEU A 266 -8.35 12.95 -9.06
N PHE A 267 -8.99 14.10 -8.84
CA PHE A 267 -8.30 15.35 -8.49
C PHE A 267 -7.49 15.19 -7.20
N TRP A 268 -8.10 14.70 -6.12
CA TRP A 268 -7.41 14.52 -4.84
C TRP A 268 -6.29 13.48 -4.91
N LEU A 269 -6.50 12.39 -5.66
CA LEU A 269 -5.47 11.38 -5.88
C LEU A 269 -4.27 12.00 -6.62
N VAL A 270 -4.49 12.74 -7.71
CA VAL A 270 -3.41 13.41 -8.46
C VAL A 270 -2.68 14.43 -7.59
N CYS A 271 -3.40 15.22 -6.79
CA CYS A 271 -2.78 16.17 -5.85
C CYS A 271 -1.88 15.48 -4.82
N ILE A 272 -2.34 14.39 -4.21
CA ILE A 272 -1.54 13.62 -3.25
C ILE A 272 -0.33 12.95 -3.89
N LEU A 273 -0.51 12.34 -5.06
CA LEU A 273 0.59 11.73 -5.82
C LEU A 273 1.63 12.78 -6.22
N GLY A 274 1.16 13.93 -6.73
CA GLY A 274 2.02 15.06 -7.10
C GLY A 274 2.77 15.63 -5.91
N MET A 275 2.11 15.75 -4.75
CA MET A 275 2.74 16.17 -3.50
C MET A 275 3.86 15.20 -3.08
N HIS A 276 3.61 13.90 -3.08
CA HIS A 276 4.65 12.91 -2.73
C HIS A 276 5.79 12.87 -3.75
N ALA A 277 5.48 13.01 -5.04
CA ALA A 277 6.51 13.15 -6.07
C ALA A 277 7.37 14.40 -5.84
N ALA A 278 6.75 15.54 -5.50
CA ALA A 278 7.45 16.77 -5.16
C ALA A 278 8.34 16.60 -3.92
N ILE A 279 7.85 15.92 -2.87
CA ILE A 279 8.65 15.59 -1.68
C ILE A 279 9.85 14.72 -2.07
N GLY A 280 9.64 13.67 -2.87
CA GLY A 280 10.72 12.79 -3.33
C GLY A 280 11.79 13.53 -4.13
N LEU A 281 11.40 14.41 -5.05
CA LEU A 281 12.32 15.15 -5.92
C LEU A 281 12.99 16.34 -5.22
N ALA A 282 12.26 17.07 -4.37
CA ALA A 282 12.75 18.26 -3.71
C ALA A 282 13.59 17.94 -2.46
N MET A 283 13.24 16.87 -1.74
CA MET A 283 13.91 16.47 -0.49
C MET A 283 14.74 15.19 -0.64
N GLY A 284 14.66 14.45 -1.75
CA GLY A 284 15.45 13.23 -1.95
C GLY A 284 14.91 12.02 -1.22
N MET A 285 13.70 12.13 -0.66
CA MET A 285 13.04 11.04 0.07
C MET A 285 12.35 10.09 -0.91
N TYR A 286 13.12 9.48 -1.82
CA TYR A 286 12.61 8.67 -2.92
C TYR A 286 11.83 7.44 -2.44
N LEU A 287 12.35 6.73 -1.44
CA LEU A 287 11.70 5.53 -0.89
C LEU A 287 10.37 5.88 -0.21
N PHE A 288 10.31 7.01 0.50
CA PHE A 288 9.07 7.51 1.11
C PHE A 288 8.04 7.89 0.04
N ALA A 289 8.46 8.66 -0.97
CA ALA A 289 7.57 9.06 -2.06
C ALA A 289 7.02 7.84 -2.81
N LEU A 290 7.88 6.86 -3.12
CA LEU A 290 7.48 5.65 -3.85
C LEU A 290 6.47 4.81 -3.07
N VAL A 291 6.73 4.51 -1.78
CA VAL A 291 5.79 3.72 -0.98
C VAL A 291 4.44 4.42 -0.83
N MET A 292 4.45 5.75 -0.60
CA MET A 292 3.21 6.51 -0.51
C MET A 292 2.45 6.48 -1.83
N ILE A 293 3.11 6.68 -2.98
CA ILE A 293 2.46 6.58 -4.30
C ILE A 293 1.83 5.20 -4.50
N VAL A 294 2.57 4.12 -4.19
CA VAL A 294 2.08 2.73 -4.31
C VAL A 294 0.84 2.49 -3.45
N LEU A 295 0.87 2.87 -2.18
CA LEU A 295 -0.25 2.65 -1.26
C LEU A 295 -1.51 3.43 -1.70
N ASN A 296 -1.35 4.66 -2.19
CA ASN A 296 -2.47 5.47 -2.69
C ASN A 296 -3.07 4.92 -3.99
N LEU A 297 -2.22 4.48 -4.92
CA LEU A 297 -2.67 3.86 -6.17
C LEU A 297 -3.42 2.55 -5.90
N ALA A 298 -2.90 1.71 -5.01
CA ALA A 298 -3.57 0.48 -4.59
C ALA A 298 -4.91 0.78 -3.88
N ALA A 299 -4.94 1.75 -2.97
CA ALA A 299 -6.16 2.09 -2.22
C ALA A 299 -7.26 2.67 -3.12
N PHE A 300 -6.95 3.73 -3.88
CA PHE A 300 -7.96 4.56 -4.57
C PHE A 300 -7.77 4.70 -6.08
N GLY A 301 -6.61 4.35 -6.64
CA GLY A 301 -6.35 4.47 -8.08
C GLY A 301 -7.11 3.49 -8.96
N ILE A 302 -7.47 2.33 -8.42
CA ILE A 302 -8.06 1.24 -9.20
C ILE A 302 -9.58 1.25 -9.13
N GLY A 303 -10.24 1.16 -10.29
CA GLY A 303 -11.69 1.33 -10.43
C GLY A 303 -12.14 2.74 -10.85
N MET A 304 -11.21 3.60 -11.28
CA MET A 304 -11.54 4.90 -11.91
C MET A 304 -11.99 4.76 -13.38
N SER A 305 -11.72 3.62 -14.02
CA SER A 305 -12.24 3.34 -15.36
C SER A 305 -13.73 3.01 -15.29
N LYS A 306 -14.54 3.80 -16.01
CA LYS A 306 -16.00 3.71 -16.10
C LYS A 306 -16.48 2.26 -16.14
N GLN A 307 -17.00 1.75 -15.02
CA GLN A 307 -17.99 0.69 -15.13
C GLN A 307 -19.24 1.33 -15.74
N ARG A 308 -19.45 1.12 -17.04
CA ARG A 308 -20.81 1.11 -17.57
C ARG A 308 -21.59 0.10 -16.72
N PRO A 309 -22.81 0.42 -16.26
CA PRO A 309 -23.59 -0.49 -15.44
C PRO A 309 -23.68 -1.84 -16.15
N PHE A 310 -23.25 -2.90 -15.47
CA PHE A 310 -23.33 -4.30 -15.92
C PHE A 310 -24.78 -4.76 -16.21
N THR A 311 -25.77 -3.94 -15.88
CA THR A 311 -27.20 -4.18 -16.08
C THR A 311 -27.68 -4.09 -17.54
N ALA A 312 -26.89 -3.56 -18.48
CA ALA A 312 -27.33 -3.47 -19.88
C ALA A 312 -27.09 -4.75 -20.69
N GLU A 313 -26.03 -5.52 -20.40
CA GLU A 313 -25.62 -6.64 -21.25
C GLU A 313 -26.36 -7.95 -20.93
N VAL A 314 -26.69 -8.18 -19.66
CA VAL A 314 -27.49 -9.36 -19.25
C VAL A 314 -28.94 -9.24 -19.73
N THR A 315 -29.47 -8.02 -19.83
CA THR A 315 -30.85 -7.79 -20.28
C THR A 315 -30.96 -7.89 -21.81
N LEU A 316 -29.95 -7.44 -22.56
CA LEU A 316 -29.91 -7.65 -24.02
C LEU A 316 -29.69 -9.12 -24.38
N GLY A 317 -28.79 -9.84 -23.69
CA GLY A 317 -28.52 -11.25 -23.97
C GLY A 317 -29.69 -12.19 -23.65
N ARG A 318 -30.50 -11.87 -22.62
CA ARG A 318 -31.75 -12.59 -22.35
C ARG A 318 -32.85 -12.25 -23.36
N SER A 319 -32.95 -11.00 -23.81
CA SER A 319 -33.99 -10.59 -24.76
C SER A 319 -33.80 -11.20 -26.16
N THR A 320 -32.55 -11.33 -26.64
CA THR A 320 -32.26 -12.01 -27.91
C THR A 320 -32.43 -13.52 -27.84
N ALA A 321 -32.02 -14.17 -26.74
CA ALA A 321 -32.23 -15.61 -26.55
C ALA A 321 -33.71 -16.00 -26.40
N GLN A 322 -34.54 -15.12 -25.83
CA GLN A 322 -35.98 -15.37 -25.66
C GLN A 322 -36.79 -15.07 -26.93
N ARG A 323 -36.29 -14.19 -27.83
CA ARG A 323 -36.91 -13.95 -29.15
C ARG A 323 -36.63 -15.06 -30.18
N THR A 324 -35.50 -15.75 -30.09
CA THR A 324 -35.18 -16.85 -31.01
C THR A 324 -35.80 -18.20 -30.61
N GLY A 325 -36.22 -18.37 -29.35
CA GLY A 325 -36.81 -19.61 -28.85
C GLY A 325 -38.33 -19.79 -29.05
N ILE A 326 -39.08 -18.76 -29.45
CA ILE A 326 -40.56 -18.80 -29.46
C ILE A 326 -41.16 -18.86 -30.89
N SER A 327 -40.37 -18.69 -31.96
CA SER A 327 -40.89 -18.65 -33.35
C SER A 327 -40.80 -19.97 -34.13
N GLY A 328 -40.61 -21.13 -33.47
CA GLY A 328 -40.28 -22.40 -34.16
C GLY A 328 -41.27 -23.56 -34.02
N ARG A 329 -42.42 -23.41 -33.35
CA ARG A 329 -43.35 -24.54 -33.11
C ARG A 329 -44.82 -24.15 -33.25
N ALA A 330 -45.26 -23.94 -34.48
CA ALA A 330 -46.68 -24.00 -34.85
C ALA A 330 -46.84 -24.10 -36.38
N ALA A 331 -46.71 -25.30 -36.94
CA ALA A 331 -47.38 -25.72 -38.19
C ALA A 331 -47.02 -27.19 -38.48
N LEU A 332 -47.95 -27.93 -39.12
CA LEU A 332 -48.01 -29.38 -39.40
C LEU A 332 -48.72 -30.14 -38.26
N GLY A 333 -50.04 -30.39 -38.27
CA GLY A 333 -50.94 -30.62 -39.40
C GLY A 333 -51.07 -32.14 -39.64
N ALA A 334 -51.90 -32.82 -38.85
CA ALA A 334 -52.51 -34.12 -39.21
C ALA A 334 -53.74 -33.84 -40.10
N PRO A 335 -54.17 -34.71 -41.04
CA PRO A 335 -54.62 -36.10 -40.83
C PRO A 335 -54.14 -37.03 -41.98
N SER A 336 -54.50 -38.30 -42.23
CA SER A 336 -55.63 -39.17 -41.90
C SER A 336 -55.26 -40.63 -42.23
N LEU A 337 -55.91 -41.57 -41.55
CA LEU A 337 -55.98 -43.01 -41.83
C LEU A 337 -56.39 -43.36 -43.27
N ARG A 338 -55.72 -44.37 -43.87
CA ARG A 338 -56.31 -45.50 -44.65
C ARG A 338 -55.19 -46.31 -45.33
N GLY A 339 -55.33 -47.65 -45.32
CA GLY A 339 -54.60 -48.58 -46.16
C GLY A 339 -53.88 -49.66 -45.38
#